data_AF-A0A7Y5LRU5-F1
#
_entry.id   AF-A0A7Y5LRU5-F1
#
_cell.length_a   1.000
_cell.length_b   1.000
_cell.length_c   1.000
_cell.angle_alpha   90.00
_cell.angle_beta   90.00
_cell.angle_gamma   90.00
#
_symmetry.space_group_name_H-M   'P 1'
#
loop_
_entity.id
_entity.type
_entity.pdbx_description
1 polymer ?
#
loop_
_entity_poly.entity_id
_entity_poly.type
_entity_poly.pdbx_seq_one_letter_code
_entity_poly.pdbx_strand_id
1 'polypeptide(L)'
;MMVTLNLRRQAAEQQLILTGVDSLNKFDRGTAIETWRGRMVNEHISARVFASLIPQMMKAGLDASHLSQVAVMITDELRHGRQCAAVVSALGGDPCAEIPELADVPNHEDASPLEGLLRNVLSISCLSETVAVALIRAEQQAVAPPEMHTTLSMILADEVQHARFGWGLLREVSSSLDKDVKNRLSDYLVVAFAHLREHELKHLPIDHIPSSAASEVGVCDGRDARTLFFDTVHQVIIPGLEKHGFAAKSAWQDSMNVGMHH
;
A
#
# COMPACT_ATOMS: atom_id res chain seq x y z
N MET A 1 6.63 20.87 -13.72
CA MET A 1 6.67 21.46 -12.37
C MET A 1 6.54 20.31 -11.40
N MET A 2 7.52 20.08 -10.53
CA MET A 2 7.38 19.08 -9.47
C MET A 2 6.36 19.59 -8.45
N VAL A 3 5.35 18.78 -8.15
CA VAL A 3 4.29 19.15 -7.20
C VAL A 3 4.78 18.83 -5.79
N THR A 4 4.69 19.78 -4.88
CA THR A 4 5.11 19.61 -3.49
C THR A 4 3.91 19.27 -2.61
N LEU A 5 4.00 18.16 -1.86
CA LEU A 5 3.12 17.86 -0.75
C LEU A 5 3.63 18.60 0.49
N ASN A 6 2.83 19.52 1.04
CA ASN A 6 3.17 20.29 2.23
C ASN A 6 2.10 20.09 3.30
N LEU A 7 2.43 19.31 4.32
CA LEU A 7 1.54 18.97 5.42
C LEU A 7 1.95 19.62 6.75
N ARG A 8 2.80 20.66 6.73
CA ARG A 8 3.28 21.36 7.93
C ARG A 8 2.15 21.84 8.84
N ARG A 9 1.11 22.44 8.25
CA ARG A 9 -0.06 22.91 9.01
C ARG A 9 -0.81 21.75 9.64
N GLN A 10 -1.09 20.71 8.85
CA GLN A 10 -1.83 19.53 9.31
C GLN A 10 -1.07 18.77 10.41
N ALA A 11 0.25 18.65 10.28
CA ALA A 11 1.11 18.07 11.31
C ALA A 11 1.05 18.88 12.61
N ALA A 12 1.12 20.21 12.53
CA ALA A 12 1.03 21.09 13.70
C ALA A 12 -0.33 21.00 14.41
N GLU A 13 -1.43 20.83 13.65
CA GLU A 13 -2.79 20.64 14.19
C GLU A 13 -2.94 19.33 14.98
N GLN A 14 -2.13 18.29 14.71
CA GLN A 14 -2.16 17.03 15.46
C GLN A 14 -1.49 17.12 16.83
N GLN A 15 -0.58 18.09 17.03
CA GLN A 15 0.16 18.31 18.30
C GLN A 15 0.80 17.02 18.87
N LEU A 16 1.28 16.14 17.99
CA LEU A 16 1.88 14.86 18.39
C LEU A 16 3.20 15.08 19.14
N ILE A 17 3.33 14.45 20.31
CA ILE A 17 4.57 14.40 21.09
C ILE A 17 4.93 12.93 21.26
N LEU A 18 6.17 12.58 20.93
CA LEU A 18 6.66 11.21 21.02
C LEU A 18 7.39 10.99 22.34
N THR A 19 6.99 9.96 23.07
CA THR A 19 7.67 9.57 24.31
C THR A 19 8.90 8.70 24.01
N GLY A 20 10.01 8.91 24.73
CA GLY A 20 11.16 7.99 24.70
C GLY A 20 12.07 8.10 23.48
N VAL A 21 11.90 9.11 22.63
CA VAL A 21 12.69 9.29 21.40
C VAL A 21 13.95 10.12 21.57
N ASP A 22 14.23 10.65 22.77
CA ASP A 22 15.38 11.52 23.05
C ASP A 22 16.73 10.80 22.92
N SER A 23 16.75 9.49 23.11
CA SER A 23 17.95 8.63 23.03
C SER A 23 18.37 8.31 21.59
N LEU A 24 17.54 8.63 20.58
CA LEU A 24 17.89 8.40 19.19
C LEU A 24 19.10 9.23 18.78
N ASN A 25 20.13 8.55 18.29
CA ASN A 25 21.26 9.23 17.65
C ASN A 25 20.80 9.94 16.37
N LYS A 26 21.61 10.88 15.87
CA LYS A 26 21.28 11.70 14.70
C LYS A 26 21.01 10.88 13.43
N PHE A 27 21.74 9.78 13.25
CA PHE A 27 21.59 8.93 12.07
C PHE A 27 20.25 8.19 12.10
N ASP A 28 19.94 7.49 13.20
CA ASP A 28 18.69 6.75 13.38
C ASP A 28 17.47 7.66 13.29
N ARG A 29 17.55 8.85 13.91
CA ARG A 29 16.51 9.88 13.79
C ARG A 29 16.31 10.32 12.34
N GLY A 30 17.39 10.56 11.60
CA GLY A 30 17.34 10.91 10.19
C GLY A 30 16.66 9.83 9.35
N THR A 31 17.06 8.58 9.53
CA THR A 31 16.46 7.43 8.84
C THR A 31 14.97 7.28 9.16
N ALA A 32 14.58 7.42 10.44
CA ALA A 32 13.17 7.39 10.83
C ALA A 32 12.37 8.51 10.16
N ILE A 33 12.90 9.73 10.12
CA ILE A 33 12.28 10.86 9.43
C ILE A 33 12.05 10.55 7.95
N GLU A 34 13.04 10.00 7.25
CA GLU A 34 12.89 9.62 5.85
C GLU A 34 11.84 8.51 5.66
N THR A 35 11.83 7.49 6.52
CA THR A 35 10.84 6.41 6.47
C THR A 35 9.42 6.94 6.63
N TRP A 36 9.16 7.76 7.65
CA TRP A 36 7.83 8.33 7.91
C TRP A 36 7.42 9.37 6.85
N ARG A 37 8.38 10.10 6.27
CA ARG A 37 8.11 11.00 5.13
C ARG A 37 7.78 10.21 3.88
N GLY A 38 8.47 9.10 3.64
CA GLY A 38 8.15 8.16 2.56
C GLY A 38 6.71 7.67 2.66
N ARG A 39 6.29 7.21 3.86
CA ARG A 39 4.89 6.84 4.12
C ARG A 39 3.94 8.00 3.86
N MET A 40 4.21 9.19 4.40
CA MET A 40 3.40 10.39 4.17
C MET A 40 3.14 10.64 2.67
N VAL A 41 4.15 10.44 1.82
CA VAL A 41 3.99 10.57 0.36
C VAL A 41 3.20 9.39 -0.21
N ASN A 42 3.48 8.16 0.23
CA ASN A 42 2.77 6.97 -0.22
C ASN A 42 1.27 7.04 0.08
N GLU A 43 0.84 7.48 1.28
CA GLU A 43 -0.59 7.60 1.59
C GLU A 43 -1.27 8.65 0.68
N HIS A 44 -0.57 9.74 0.36
CA HIS A 44 -1.10 10.72 -0.59
C HIS A 44 -1.25 10.13 -2.00
N ILE A 45 -0.32 9.27 -2.40
CA ILE A 45 -0.37 8.53 -3.67
C ILE A 45 -1.54 7.53 -3.65
N SER A 46 -1.70 6.76 -2.57
CA SER A 46 -2.81 5.82 -2.39
C SER A 46 -4.17 6.51 -2.50
N ALA A 47 -4.34 7.69 -1.90
CA ALA A 47 -5.55 8.50 -2.04
C ALA A 47 -5.87 8.82 -3.51
N ARG A 48 -4.85 9.18 -4.32
CA ARG A 48 -5.01 9.45 -5.75
C ARG A 48 -5.36 8.17 -6.52
N VAL A 49 -4.73 7.05 -6.18
CA VAL A 49 -4.98 5.75 -6.77
C VAL A 49 -6.43 5.31 -6.53
N PHE A 50 -6.93 5.38 -5.29
CA PHE A 50 -8.33 5.07 -5.00
C PHE A 50 -9.31 6.03 -5.66
N ALA A 51 -8.99 7.33 -5.72
CA ALA A 51 -9.83 8.31 -6.42
C ALA A 51 -10.01 7.99 -7.91
N SER A 52 -9.00 7.41 -8.55
CA SER A 52 -9.07 7.00 -9.95
C SER A 52 -10.03 5.83 -10.22
N LEU A 53 -10.38 5.04 -9.20
CA LEU A 53 -11.28 3.90 -9.33
C LEU A 53 -12.75 4.33 -9.42
N ILE A 54 -13.14 5.44 -8.79
CA ILE A 54 -14.53 5.90 -8.76
C ILE A 54 -15.17 6.00 -10.17
N PRO A 55 -14.58 6.70 -11.16
CA PRO A 55 -15.17 6.75 -12.51
C PRO A 55 -15.20 5.38 -13.20
N GLN A 56 -14.23 4.50 -12.93
CA GLN A 56 -14.20 3.15 -13.48
C GLN A 56 -15.31 2.27 -12.87
N MET A 57 -15.55 2.40 -11.57
CA MET A 57 -16.66 1.74 -10.86
C MET A 57 -18.02 2.20 -11.39
N MET A 58 -18.17 3.49 -11.67
CA MET A 58 -19.37 4.04 -12.33
C MET A 58 -19.54 3.46 -13.74
N LYS A 59 -18.47 3.41 -14.55
CA LYS A 59 -18.48 2.84 -15.91
C LYS A 59 -18.82 1.34 -15.90
N ALA A 60 -18.38 0.62 -14.88
CA ALA A 60 -18.69 -0.80 -14.66
C ALA A 60 -20.08 -1.05 -14.07
N GLY A 61 -20.80 -0.01 -13.65
CA GLY A 61 -22.14 -0.12 -13.09
C GLY A 61 -22.17 -0.75 -11.69
N LEU A 62 -21.12 -0.57 -10.88
CA LEU A 62 -21.14 -1.05 -9.49
C LEU A 62 -22.14 -0.26 -8.63
N ASP A 63 -22.68 -0.95 -7.62
CA ASP A 63 -23.61 -0.36 -6.68
C ASP A 63 -22.99 0.83 -5.90
N ALA A 64 -23.81 1.84 -5.62
CA ALA A 64 -23.40 3.07 -4.93
C ALA A 64 -22.75 2.81 -3.56
N SER A 65 -23.07 1.70 -2.89
CA SER A 65 -22.41 1.30 -1.64
C SER A 65 -20.92 1.01 -1.80
N HIS A 66 -20.49 0.42 -2.93
CA HIS A 66 -19.07 0.20 -3.21
C HIS A 66 -18.35 1.52 -3.49
N LEU A 67 -18.98 2.43 -4.24
CA LEU A 67 -18.42 3.75 -4.52
C LEU A 67 -18.26 4.56 -3.21
N SER A 68 -19.23 4.42 -2.30
CA SER A 68 -19.19 5.07 -0.99
C SER A 68 -18.06 4.51 -0.12
N GLN A 69 -17.81 3.20 -0.16
CA GLN A 69 -16.67 2.57 0.52
C GLN A 69 -15.34 3.10 0.01
N VAL A 70 -15.14 3.15 -1.31
CA VAL A 70 -13.89 3.70 -1.89
C VAL A 70 -13.74 5.19 -1.57
N ALA A 71 -14.83 5.96 -1.54
CA ALA A 71 -14.78 7.36 -1.11
C ALA A 71 -14.28 7.52 0.34
N VAL A 72 -14.68 6.61 1.23
CA VAL A 72 -14.15 6.55 2.62
C VAL A 72 -12.66 6.20 2.61
N MET A 73 -12.24 5.21 1.83
CA MET A 73 -10.82 4.82 1.73
C MET A 73 -9.94 6.00 1.27
N ILE A 74 -10.39 6.81 0.30
CA ILE A 74 -9.67 8.04 -0.10
C ILE A 74 -9.48 8.98 1.09
N THR A 75 -10.51 9.16 1.93
CA THR A 75 -10.41 10.02 3.11
C THR A 75 -9.53 9.43 4.20
N ASP A 76 -9.48 8.10 4.32
CA ASP A 76 -8.61 7.37 5.23
C ASP A 76 -7.15 7.57 4.83
N GLU A 77 -6.81 7.40 3.56
CA GLU A 77 -5.45 7.65 3.05
C GLU A 77 -4.97 9.09 3.26
N LEU A 78 -5.84 10.06 3.01
CA LEU A 78 -5.53 11.46 3.31
C LEU A 78 -5.31 11.68 4.81
N ARG A 79 -6.00 10.93 5.68
CA ARG A 79 -5.80 10.96 7.14
C ARG A 79 -4.48 10.30 7.51
N HIS A 80 -4.15 9.14 6.95
CA HIS A 80 -2.88 8.43 7.18
C HIS A 80 -1.71 9.35 6.84
N GLY A 81 -1.75 10.04 5.69
CA GLY A 81 -0.72 11.00 5.31
C GLY A 81 -0.52 12.13 6.33
N ARG A 82 -1.60 12.65 6.93
CA ARG A 82 -1.52 13.66 8.01
C ARG A 82 -0.93 13.09 9.30
N GLN A 83 -1.25 11.85 9.64
CA GLN A 83 -0.71 11.16 10.81
C GLN A 83 0.79 10.92 10.65
N CYS A 84 1.22 10.41 9.49
CA CYS A 84 2.63 10.24 9.15
C CYS A 84 3.39 11.59 9.17
N ALA A 85 2.78 12.66 8.64
CA ALA A 85 3.34 14.01 8.72
C ALA A 85 3.54 14.51 10.17
N ALA A 86 2.61 14.19 11.07
CA ALA A 86 2.75 14.51 12.49
C ALA A 86 3.92 13.76 13.14
N VAL A 87 4.13 12.48 12.78
CA VAL A 87 5.31 11.71 13.24
C VAL A 87 6.60 12.32 12.72
N VAL A 88 6.67 12.69 11.43
CA VAL A 88 7.83 13.41 10.86
C VAL A 88 8.15 14.67 11.65
N SER A 89 7.13 15.49 11.93
CA SER A 89 7.29 16.73 12.71
C SER A 89 7.76 16.45 14.14
N ALA A 90 7.20 15.44 14.81
CA ALA A 90 7.53 15.10 16.19
C ALA A 90 8.96 14.52 16.34
N LEU A 91 9.48 13.87 15.28
CA LEU A 91 10.88 13.45 15.20
C LEU A 91 11.85 14.62 14.95
N GLY A 92 11.33 15.82 14.63
CA GLY A 92 12.11 17.02 14.29
C GLY A 92 12.37 17.19 12.78
N GLY A 93 11.70 16.42 11.93
CA GLY A 93 11.78 16.51 10.48
C GLY A 93 10.79 17.52 9.89
N ASP A 94 11.02 17.86 8.61
CA ASP A 94 10.10 18.70 7.84
C ASP A 94 9.04 17.84 7.11
N PRO A 95 7.74 17.97 7.41
CA PRO A 95 6.65 17.23 6.75
C PRO A 95 6.28 17.87 5.40
N CYS A 96 7.28 17.95 4.54
CA CYS A 96 7.19 18.46 3.19
C CYS A 96 8.03 17.57 2.27
N ALA A 97 7.47 17.19 1.13
CA ALA A 97 8.12 16.30 0.17
C ALA A 97 7.68 16.61 -1.25
N GLU A 98 8.55 16.31 -2.22
CA GLU A 98 8.14 16.27 -3.61
C GLU A 98 7.29 15.02 -3.86
N ILE A 99 6.21 15.18 -4.62
CA ILE A 99 5.43 14.04 -5.10
C ILE A 99 6.10 13.56 -6.39
N PRO A 100 6.47 12.28 -6.49
CA PRO A 100 7.03 11.75 -7.73
C PRO A 100 6.02 11.90 -8.87
N GLU A 101 6.51 11.92 -10.11
CA GLU A 101 5.64 11.77 -11.26
C GLU A 101 4.96 10.40 -11.19
N LEU A 102 3.63 10.40 -11.20
CA LEU A 102 2.84 9.18 -11.13
C LEU A 102 2.20 8.95 -12.49
N ALA A 103 2.36 7.73 -12.99
CA ALA A 103 1.54 7.27 -14.10
C ALA A 103 0.07 7.24 -13.67
N ASP A 104 -0.82 7.53 -14.61
CA ASP A 104 -2.26 7.36 -14.38
C ASP A 104 -2.58 5.88 -14.17
N VAL A 105 -3.55 5.61 -13.30
CA VAL A 105 -4.12 4.27 -13.17
C VAL A 105 -4.78 3.91 -14.50
N PRO A 106 -4.39 2.80 -15.15
CA PRO A 106 -4.84 2.47 -16.50
C PRO A 106 -6.35 2.21 -16.54
N ASN A 107 -7.04 2.79 -17.53
CA ASN A 107 -8.46 2.52 -17.76
C ASN A 107 -8.75 1.15 -18.40
N HIS A 108 -7.70 0.46 -18.90
CA HIS A 108 -7.79 -0.84 -19.60
C HIS A 108 -8.85 -0.84 -20.71
N GLU A 109 -8.74 0.08 -21.66
CA GLU A 109 -9.71 0.22 -22.78
C GLU A 109 -9.75 -1.00 -23.73
N ASP A 110 -8.81 -1.94 -23.59
CA ASP A 110 -8.79 -3.23 -24.27
C ASP A 110 -9.77 -4.26 -23.66
N ALA A 111 -10.40 -3.94 -22.53
CA ALA A 111 -11.26 -4.84 -21.77
C ALA A 111 -12.69 -4.28 -21.58
N SER A 112 -13.61 -5.15 -21.16
CA SER A 112 -14.93 -4.66 -20.71
C SER A 112 -14.77 -3.78 -19.45
N PRO A 113 -15.70 -2.84 -19.18
CA PRO A 113 -15.60 -1.97 -18.00
C PRO A 113 -15.38 -2.72 -16.68
N LEU A 114 -16.08 -3.84 -16.48
CA LEU A 114 -15.92 -4.65 -15.27
C LEU A 114 -14.56 -5.35 -15.23
N GLU A 115 -14.10 -5.94 -16.35
CA GLU A 115 -12.79 -6.59 -16.41
C GLU A 115 -11.66 -5.58 -16.16
N GLY A 116 -11.70 -4.41 -16.79
CA GLY A 116 -10.72 -3.34 -16.60
C GLY A 116 -10.67 -2.85 -15.15
N LEU A 117 -11.83 -2.66 -14.52
CA LEU A 117 -11.90 -2.34 -13.09
C LEU A 117 -11.28 -3.44 -12.22
N LEU A 118 -11.58 -4.72 -12.52
CA LEU A 118 -11.07 -5.85 -11.74
C LEU A 118 -9.55 -6.00 -11.84
N ARG A 119 -8.94 -5.68 -12.98
CA ARG A 119 -7.47 -5.59 -13.10
C ARG A 119 -6.90 -4.63 -12.05
N ASN A 120 -7.47 -3.43 -11.94
CA ASN A 120 -7.02 -2.45 -10.96
C ASN A 120 -7.34 -2.86 -9.51
N VAL A 121 -8.52 -3.42 -9.22
CA VAL A 121 -8.88 -3.91 -7.88
C VAL A 121 -7.98 -5.06 -7.43
N LEU A 122 -7.59 -5.94 -8.35
CA LEU A 122 -6.60 -6.98 -8.09
C LEU A 122 -5.27 -6.34 -7.67
N SER A 123 -4.73 -5.45 -8.51
CA SER A 123 -3.41 -4.83 -8.30
C SER A 123 -3.34 -3.95 -7.05
N ILE A 124 -4.40 -3.20 -6.76
CA ILE A 124 -4.42 -2.23 -5.67
C ILE A 124 -4.82 -2.96 -4.39
N SER A 125 -6.08 -3.38 -4.26
CA SER A 125 -6.62 -3.90 -3.01
C SER A 125 -6.21 -5.33 -2.67
N CYS A 126 -6.24 -6.26 -3.64
CA CYS A 126 -5.94 -7.66 -3.35
C CYS A 126 -4.44 -7.93 -3.22
N LEU A 127 -3.62 -7.13 -3.89
CA LEU A 127 -2.17 -7.26 -3.95
C LEU A 127 -1.51 -6.25 -2.99
N SER A 128 -1.49 -4.96 -3.35
CA SER A 128 -0.72 -3.93 -2.64
C SER A 128 -1.21 -3.71 -1.21
N GLU A 129 -2.52 -3.49 -0.98
CA GLU A 129 -3.06 -3.28 0.37
C GLU A 129 -2.88 -4.52 1.27
N THR A 130 -2.92 -5.73 0.68
CA THR A 130 -2.70 -6.96 1.46
C THR A 130 -1.25 -7.06 1.93
N VAL A 131 -0.29 -6.60 1.14
CA VAL A 131 1.12 -6.44 1.56
C VAL A 131 1.26 -5.34 2.61
N ALA A 132 0.63 -4.17 2.39
CA ALA A 132 0.68 -3.05 3.33
C ALA A 132 0.19 -3.47 4.73
N VAL A 133 -0.93 -4.19 4.82
CA VAL A 133 -1.44 -4.76 6.08
C VAL A 133 -0.40 -5.63 6.79
N ALA A 134 0.36 -6.44 6.07
CA ALA A 134 1.37 -7.30 6.68
C ALA A 134 2.55 -6.47 7.22
N LEU A 135 3.09 -5.56 6.41
CA LEU A 135 4.22 -4.71 6.78
C LEU A 135 3.87 -3.78 7.96
N ILE A 136 2.74 -3.08 7.89
CA ILE A 136 2.28 -2.16 8.94
C ILE A 136 2.00 -2.92 10.24
N ARG A 137 1.51 -4.16 10.18
CA ARG A 137 1.35 -5.00 11.38
C ARG A 137 2.70 -5.34 12.01
N ALA A 138 3.70 -5.69 11.22
CA ALA A 138 5.03 -5.99 11.75
C ALA A 138 5.66 -4.75 12.41
N GLU A 139 5.50 -3.58 11.77
CA GLU A 139 5.94 -2.30 12.33
C GLU A 139 5.22 -1.95 13.63
N GLN A 140 3.89 -2.10 13.65
CA GLN A 140 3.07 -1.86 14.84
C GLN A 140 3.51 -2.71 16.03
N GLN A 141 3.94 -3.95 15.78
CA GLN A 141 4.47 -4.84 16.82
C GLN A 141 5.88 -4.46 17.29
N ALA A 142 6.65 -3.76 16.46
CA ALA A 142 8.04 -3.40 16.75
C ALA A 142 8.20 -2.02 17.40
N VAL A 143 7.29 -1.08 17.15
CA VAL A 143 7.41 0.29 17.67
C VAL A 143 7.25 0.35 19.19
N ALA A 144 8.08 1.16 19.85
CA ALA A 144 8.05 1.34 21.30
C ALA A 144 7.25 2.57 21.77
N PRO A 145 7.34 3.76 21.14
CA PRO A 145 6.55 4.91 21.57
C PRO A 145 5.04 4.59 21.47
N PRO A 146 4.28 4.75 22.56
CA PRO A 146 2.86 4.42 22.56
C PRO A 146 2.09 5.24 21.53
N GLU A 147 2.52 6.48 21.25
CA GLU A 147 1.87 7.35 20.27
C GLU A 147 2.08 6.86 18.83
N MET A 148 3.24 6.28 18.52
CA MET A 148 3.48 5.62 17.23
C MET A 148 2.68 4.32 17.11
N HIS A 149 2.64 3.51 18.18
CA HIS A 149 1.82 2.31 18.21
C HIS A 149 0.34 2.64 17.97
N THR A 150 -0.20 3.66 18.64
CA THR A 150 -1.57 4.14 18.40
C THR A 150 -1.76 4.61 16.96
N THR A 151 -0.80 5.35 16.40
CA THR A 151 -0.85 5.79 15.00
C THR A 151 -0.93 4.62 14.03
N LEU A 152 -0.01 3.65 14.13
CA LEU A 152 0.00 2.46 13.28
C LEU A 152 -1.22 1.57 13.52
N SER A 153 -1.77 1.53 14.74
CA SER A 153 -2.99 0.76 15.03
C SER A 153 -4.22 1.34 14.32
N MET A 154 -4.32 2.67 14.21
CA MET A 154 -5.38 3.32 13.44
C MET A 154 -5.23 3.01 11.96
N ILE A 155 -4.05 3.29 11.39
CA ILE A 155 -3.75 3.02 9.97
C ILE A 155 -4.05 1.54 9.67
N LEU A 156 -3.49 0.60 10.44
CA LEU A 156 -3.70 -0.83 10.24
C LEU A 156 -5.18 -1.24 10.25
N ALA A 157 -6.01 -0.61 11.08
CA ALA A 157 -7.45 -0.93 11.13
C ALA A 157 -8.15 -0.58 9.81
N ASP A 158 -7.76 0.54 9.20
CA ASP A 158 -8.28 1.04 7.93
C ASP A 158 -7.71 0.25 6.75
N GLU A 159 -6.40 -0.01 6.73
CA GLU A 159 -5.73 -0.85 5.71
C GLU A 159 -6.33 -2.25 5.61
N VAL A 160 -6.74 -2.82 6.75
CA VAL A 160 -7.46 -4.10 6.77
C VAL A 160 -8.80 -3.99 6.05
N GLN A 161 -9.51 -2.85 6.13
CA GLN A 161 -10.72 -2.62 5.35
C GLN A 161 -10.41 -2.42 3.87
N HIS A 162 -9.32 -1.73 3.53
CA HIS A 162 -8.90 -1.49 2.16
C HIS A 162 -8.62 -2.79 1.42
N ALA A 163 -7.85 -3.69 2.04
CA ALA A 163 -7.61 -5.03 1.52
C ALA A 163 -8.92 -5.83 1.43
N ARG A 164 -9.75 -5.79 2.49
CA ARG A 164 -11.05 -6.50 2.52
C ARG A 164 -12.02 -6.06 1.44
N PHE A 165 -12.02 -4.78 1.06
CA PHE A 165 -12.85 -4.27 -0.02
C PHE A 165 -12.58 -5.04 -1.32
N GLY A 166 -11.30 -5.17 -1.72
CA GLY A 166 -10.93 -5.90 -2.93
C GLY A 166 -11.35 -7.37 -2.90
N TRP A 167 -11.03 -8.06 -1.79
CA TRP A 167 -11.43 -9.46 -1.60
C TRP A 167 -12.95 -9.66 -1.51
N GLY A 168 -13.66 -8.68 -0.97
CA GLY A 168 -15.12 -8.64 -0.91
C GLY A 168 -15.75 -8.54 -2.29
N LEU A 169 -15.28 -7.58 -3.09
CA LEU A 169 -15.75 -7.40 -4.46
C LEU A 169 -15.45 -8.63 -5.32
N LEU A 170 -14.25 -9.22 -5.21
CA LEU A 170 -13.92 -10.47 -5.90
C LEU A 170 -14.87 -11.61 -5.52
N ARG A 171 -15.21 -11.75 -4.24
CA ARG A 171 -16.17 -12.76 -3.78
C ARG A 171 -17.54 -12.57 -4.40
N GLU A 172 -18.00 -11.34 -4.54
CA GLU A 172 -19.30 -11.02 -5.14
C GLU A 172 -19.33 -11.36 -6.63
N VAL A 173 -18.30 -10.96 -7.39
CA VAL A 173 -18.34 -11.04 -8.85
C VAL A 173 -17.75 -12.34 -9.41
N SER A 174 -16.83 -13.01 -8.70
CA SER A 174 -16.05 -14.13 -9.28
C SER A 174 -16.90 -15.32 -9.74
N SER A 175 -18.09 -15.54 -9.18
CA SER A 175 -18.97 -16.64 -9.58
C SER A 175 -19.70 -16.36 -10.91
N SER A 176 -19.89 -15.09 -11.27
CA SER A 176 -20.56 -14.67 -12.50
C SER A 176 -19.60 -14.42 -13.67
N LEU A 177 -18.29 -14.34 -13.40
CA LEU A 177 -17.27 -14.26 -14.46
C LEU A 177 -17.17 -15.57 -15.24
N ASP A 178 -17.22 -15.46 -16.56
CA ASP A 178 -16.96 -16.59 -17.45
C ASP A 178 -15.47 -17.01 -17.38
N LYS A 179 -15.20 -18.20 -17.93
CA LYS A 179 -13.86 -18.79 -17.90
C LYS A 179 -12.84 -17.95 -18.67
N ASP A 180 -13.24 -17.29 -19.75
CA ASP A 180 -12.32 -16.54 -20.61
C ASP A 180 -11.89 -15.24 -19.93
N VAL A 181 -12.80 -14.54 -19.24
CA VAL A 181 -12.48 -13.39 -18.38
C VAL A 181 -11.53 -13.81 -17.26
N LYS A 182 -11.76 -14.95 -16.60
CA LYS A 182 -10.85 -15.45 -15.55
C LYS A 182 -9.46 -15.77 -16.08
N ASN A 183 -9.37 -16.34 -17.29
CA ASN A 183 -8.09 -16.58 -17.94
C ASN A 183 -7.37 -15.26 -18.22
N ARG A 184 -8.04 -14.27 -18.82
CA ARG A 184 -7.43 -12.96 -19.09
C ARG A 184 -7.01 -12.20 -17.82
N LEU A 185 -7.80 -12.28 -16.75
CA LEU A 185 -7.41 -11.73 -15.45
C LEU A 185 -6.21 -12.48 -14.86
N SER A 186 -6.11 -13.78 -15.09
CA SER A 186 -4.93 -14.57 -14.69
C SER A 186 -3.68 -14.18 -15.49
N ASP A 187 -3.83 -13.92 -16.79
CA ASP A 187 -2.74 -13.41 -17.62
C ASP A 187 -2.29 -12.02 -17.16
N TYR A 188 -3.25 -11.15 -16.81
CA TYR A 188 -2.95 -9.84 -16.24
C TYR A 188 -2.20 -9.92 -14.90
N LEU A 189 -2.48 -10.93 -14.07
CA LEU A 189 -1.77 -11.09 -12.79
C LEU A 189 -0.26 -11.23 -12.97
N VAL A 190 0.23 -11.71 -14.12
CA VAL A 190 1.67 -11.80 -14.41
C VAL A 190 2.33 -10.42 -14.30
N VAL A 191 1.75 -9.41 -14.97
CA VAL A 191 2.29 -8.04 -14.94
C VAL A 191 2.00 -7.35 -13.61
N ALA A 192 0.85 -7.61 -12.99
CA ALA A 192 0.51 -7.05 -11.69
C ALA A 192 1.48 -7.53 -10.59
N PHE A 193 1.82 -8.82 -10.59
CA PHE A 193 2.81 -9.38 -9.65
C PHE A 193 4.22 -8.87 -9.91
N ALA A 194 4.62 -8.70 -11.18
CA ALA A 194 5.92 -8.15 -11.53
C ALA A 194 6.04 -6.70 -11.01
N HIS A 195 5.03 -5.86 -11.28
CA HIS A 195 4.98 -4.49 -10.79
C HIS A 195 4.94 -4.42 -9.26
N LEU A 196 4.12 -5.24 -8.60
CA LEU A 196 4.09 -5.31 -7.14
C LEU A 196 5.49 -5.61 -6.59
N ARG A 197 6.15 -6.65 -7.10
CA ARG A 197 7.49 -7.05 -6.66
C ARG A 197 8.51 -5.93 -6.89
N GLU A 198 8.54 -5.33 -8.07
CA GLU A 198 9.47 -4.24 -8.38
C GLU A 198 9.24 -3.04 -7.45
N HIS A 199 7.98 -2.63 -7.28
CA HIS A 199 7.59 -1.52 -6.43
C HIS A 199 7.99 -1.75 -4.97
N GLU A 200 7.61 -2.87 -4.37
CA GLU A 200 7.89 -3.16 -2.96
C GLU A 200 9.38 -3.31 -2.72
N LEU A 201 10.10 -4.08 -3.54
CA LEU A 201 11.54 -4.32 -3.32
C LEU A 201 12.39 -3.05 -3.44
N LYS A 202 11.96 -2.08 -4.26
CA LYS A 202 12.61 -0.75 -4.36
C LYS A 202 12.51 0.03 -3.05
N HIS A 203 11.42 -0.12 -2.31
CA HIS A 203 11.18 0.57 -1.03
C HIS A 203 11.63 -0.23 0.20
N LEU A 204 12.10 -1.47 0.00
CA LEU A 204 12.62 -2.34 1.07
C LEU A 204 14.13 -2.62 0.86
N PRO A 205 15.03 -1.63 1.02
CA PRO A 205 16.47 -1.83 0.79
C PRO A 205 17.11 -2.73 1.86
N ILE A 206 18.09 -3.55 1.45
CA ILE A 206 18.78 -4.54 2.32
C ILE A 206 20.21 -4.13 2.73
N ASP A 207 20.58 -2.90 2.39
CA ASP A 207 21.95 -2.40 2.49
C ASP A 207 22.34 -2.00 3.93
N HIS A 208 21.35 -1.89 4.82
CA HIS A 208 21.52 -1.50 6.20
C HIS A 208 20.61 -2.29 7.13
N ILE A 209 21.16 -2.73 8.26
CA ILE A 209 20.41 -3.35 9.36
C ILE A 209 20.16 -2.24 10.38
N PRO A 210 18.89 -1.88 10.69
CA PRO A 210 18.60 -0.84 11.65
C PRO A 210 19.07 -1.20 13.06
N SER A 211 19.43 -0.18 13.84
CA SER A 211 19.65 -0.35 15.28
C SER A 211 18.34 -0.70 15.98
N SER A 212 18.40 -1.30 17.18
CA SER A 212 17.19 -1.55 18.00
C SER A 212 16.38 -0.27 18.20
N ALA A 213 17.06 0.85 18.46
CA ALA A 213 16.41 2.14 18.67
C ALA A 213 15.75 2.68 17.39
N ALA A 214 16.34 2.45 16.21
CA ALA A 214 15.72 2.82 14.93
C ALA A 214 14.47 1.98 14.65
N SER A 215 14.52 0.66 14.92
CA SER A 215 13.38 -0.24 14.79
C SER A 215 12.22 0.15 15.69
N GLU A 216 12.51 0.53 16.93
CA GLU A 216 11.52 1.02 17.91
C GLU A 216 10.77 2.27 17.44
N VAL A 217 11.27 3.00 16.44
CA VAL A 217 10.60 4.18 15.86
C VAL A 217 10.17 3.99 14.41
N GLY A 218 10.03 2.74 13.96
CA GLY A 218 9.39 2.39 12.68
C GLY A 218 10.35 2.20 11.51
N VAL A 219 11.66 2.13 11.73
CA VAL A 219 12.63 1.76 10.68
C VAL A 219 12.74 0.24 10.60
N CYS A 220 12.30 -0.35 9.48
CA CYS A 220 12.33 -1.81 9.31
C CYS A 220 13.67 -2.32 8.78
N ASP A 221 14.04 -3.55 9.16
CA ASP A 221 15.05 -4.31 8.43
C ASP A 221 14.43 -4.76 7.09
N GLY A 222 15.02 -4.28 5.98
CA GLY A 222 14.54 -4.65 4.65
C GLY A 222 14.61 -6.15 4.36
N ARG A 223 15.46 -6.93 5.04
CA ARG A 223 15.52 -8.40 4.88
C ARG A 223 14.28 -9.07 5.46
N ASP A 224 13.89 -8.66 6.66
CA ASP A 224 12.70 -9.17 7.33
C ASP A 224 11.44 -8.70 6.59
N ALA A 225 11.40 -7.44 6.18
CA ALA A 225 10.29 -6.90 5.39
C ALA A 225 10.14 -7.61 4.03
N ARG A 226 11.24 -7.92 3.35
CA ARG A 226 11.20 -8.71 2.10
C ARG A 226 10.72 -10.13 2.34
N THR A 227 11.20 -10.79 3.40
CA THR A 227 10.72 -12.13 3.78
C THR A 227 9.21 -12.10 4.00
N LEU A 228 8.72 -11.12 4.77
CA LEU A 228 7.30 -10.93 5.03
C LEU A 228 6.49 -10.63 3.77
N PHE A 229 7.03 -9.83 2.85
CA PHE A 229 6.43 -9.59 1.53
C PHE A 229 6.22 -10.91 0.76
N PHE A 230 7.28 -11.73 0.61
CA PHE A 230 7.20 -13.00 -0.09
C PHE A 230 6.27 -13.99 0.60
N ASP A 231 6.31 -14.07 1.93
CA ASP A 231 5.39 -14.89 2.72
C ASP A 231 3.94 -14.46 2.53
N THR A 232 3.67 -13.15 2.50
CA THR A 232 2.31 -12.62 2.27
C THR A 232 1.80 -13.01 0.88
N VAL A 233 2.65 -12.90 -0.15
CA VAL A 233 2.31 -13.34 -1.50
C VAL A 233 2.00 -14.84 -1.55
N HIS A 234 2.86 -15.67 -0.96
CA HIS A 234 2.75 -17.12 -1.03
C HIS A 234 1.65 -17.71 -0.14
N GLN A 235 1.42 -17.14 1.04
CA GLN A 235 0.55 -17.72 2.06
C GLN A 235 -0.84 -17.09 2.07
N VAL A 236 -1.00 -15.86 1.56
CA VAL A 236 -2.28 -15.12 1.58
C VAL A 236 -2.79 -14.86 0.16
N ILE A 237 -2.01 -14.13 -0.64
CA ILE A 237 -2.49 -13.60 -1.92
C ILE A 237 -2.72 -14.72 -2.94
N ILE A 238 -1.73 -15.57 -3.22
CA ILE A 238 -1.86 -16.66 -4.18
C ILE A 238 -3.03 -17.59 -3.80
N PRO A 239 -3.10 -18.15 -2.57
CA PRO A 239 -4.22 -19.02 -2.20
C PRO A 239 -5.57 -18.30 -2.21
N GLY A 240 -5.60 -17.00 -1.90
CA GLY A 240 -6.81 -16.18 -1.97
C GLY A 240 -7.33 -16.06 -3.41
N LEU A 241 -6.47 -15.72 -4.35
CA LEU A 241 -6.83 -15.58 -5.76
C LEU A 241 -7.22 -16.92 -6.40
N GLU A 242 -6.53 -18.01 -6.07
CA GLU A 242 -6.86 -19.35 -6.57
C GLU A 242 -8.26 -19.82 -6.14
N LYS A 243 -8.71 -19.45 -4.92
CA LYS A 243 -10.09 -19.72 -4.46
C LYS A 243 -11.16 -19.02 -5.32
N HIS A 244 -10.83 -17.93 -6.00
CA HIS A 244 -11.72 -17.23 -6.92
C HIS A 244 -11.60 -17.71 -8.38
N GLY A 245 -10.73 -18.70 -8.63
CA GLY A 245 -10.55 -19.34 -9.94
C GLY A 245 -9.53 -18.65 -10.84
N PHE A 246 -8.61 -17.86 -10.27
CA PHE A 246 -7.49 -17.27 -11.01
C PHE A 246 -6.24 -18.15 -10.91
N ALA A 247 -5.46 -18.28 -11.97
CA ALA A 247 -4.24 -19.08 -12.01
C ALA A 247 -3.04 -18.35 -11.37
N ALA A 248 -3.23 -17.84 -10.14
CA ALA A 248 -2.30 -16.91 -9.49
C ALA A 248 -0.92 -17.49 -9.23
N LYS A 249 -0.82 -18.80 -8.90
CA LYS A 249 0.48 -19.44 -8.71
C LYS A 249 1.32 -19.47 -9.99
N SER A 250 0.71 -19.83 -11.13
CA SER A 250 1.39 -19.78 -12.43
C SER A 250 1.78 -18.35 -12.76
N ALA A 251 0.84 -17.41 -12.60
CA ALA A 251 1.09 -16.00 -12.89
C ALA A 251 2.26 -15.42 -12.07
N TRP A 252 2.37 -15.78 -10.78
CA TRP A 252 3.51 -15.41 -9.94
C TRP A 252 4.82 -15.99 -10.45
N GLN A 253 4.85 -17.27 -10.84
CA GLN A 253 6.04 -17.92 -11.40
C GLN A 253 6.47 -17.24 -12.71
N ASP A 254 5.52 -16.98 -13.60
CA ASP A 254 5.77 -16.33 -14.89
C ASP A 254 6.23 -14.88 -14.70
N SER A 255 5.73 -14.20 -13.68
CA SER A 255 6.14 -12.82 -13.34
C SER A 255 7.64 -12.70 -13.02
N MET A 256 8.29 -13.79 -12.59
CA MET A 256 9.73 -13.79 -12.26
C MET A 256 10.60 -13.60 -13.50
N ASN A 257 10.07 -13.94 -14.68
CA ASN A 257 10.79 -13.80 -15.95
C ASN A 257 10.56 -12.42 -16.61
N VAL A 258 9.57 -11.66 -16.11
CA VAL A 258 9.30 -10.30 -16.56
C VAL A 258 10.36 -9.37 -15.96
N GLY A 259 11.21 -8.77 -16.82
CA GLY A 259 12.29 -7.87 -16.42
C GLY A 259 13.70 -8.46 -16.42
N MET A 260 13.90 -9.74 -16.77
CA MET A 260 15.24 -10.32 -17.02
C MET A 260 15.81 -10.01 -18.42
N HIS A 261 15.07 -9.24 -19.24
CA HIS A 261 15.51 -8.75 -20.53
C HIS A 261 15.73 -7.23 -20.46
N HIS A 262 16.87 -6.83 -19.90
CA HIS A 262 17.48 -5.53 -20.12
C HIS A 262 18.88 -5.74 -20.68
#